data_AF-A0A287D0F8-F1
#
_entry.id   AF-A0A287D0F8-F1
#
_cell.length_a   1.000
_cell.length_b   1.000
_cell.length_c   1.000
_cell.angle_alpha   90.00
_cell.angle_beta   90.00
_cell.angle_gamma   90.00
#
_symmetry.space_group_name_H-M   'P 1'
#
loop_
_entity.id
_entity.type
_entity.pdbx_description
1 polymer ?
#
loop_
_entity_poly.entity_id
_entity_poly.type
_entity_poly.pdbx_seq_one_letter_code
_entity_poly.pdbx_strand_id
1 'polypeptide(L)'
;MPAYHSSLMDPDTKLIGNMALLPIRSQFKGPAPREGEKEMYTLGITNFPIPGEPGFPLNAIYAKPANKQEDEVMRAYLQQLRQETGLRLCEKVFDPQNDKPS
;
A
#
# COMPACT_ATOMS: atom_id res chain seq x y z
N MET A 1 -2.29 20.37 15.09
CA MET A 1 -3.42 19.44 14.85
C MET A 1 -3.06 18.10 15.48
N PRO A 2 -3.98 17.42 16.17
CA PRO A 2 -3.72 16.07 16.68
C PRO A 2 -3.62 15.05 15.54
N ALA A 3 -2.89 13.96 15.77
CA ALA A 3 -2.76 12.86 14.81
C ALA A 3 -3.98 11.93 14.86
N TYR A 4 -4.44 11.48 13.69
CA TYR A 4 -5.46 10.44 13.57
C TYR A 4 -4.81 9.05 13.70
N HIS A 5 -5.40 8.18 14.54
CA HIS A 5 -4.91 6.82 14.78
C HIS A 5 -5.92 5.81 14.24
N SER A 6 -5.44 4.64 13.79
CA SER A 6 -6.32 3.57 13.31
C SER A 6 -7.13 2.97 14.48
N SER A 7 -8.43 2.78 14.28
CA SER A 7 -9.33 2.10 15.20
C SER A 7 -9.69 0.68 14.77
N LEU A 8 -9.02 0.16 13.74
CA LEU A 8 -9.34 -1.13 13.08
C LEU A 8 -8.48 -2.31 13.57
N MET A 9 -7.76 -2.13 14.67
CA MET A 9 -6.88 -3.18 15.21
C MET A 9 -7.68 -4.07 16.17
N ASP A 10 -7.88 -5.32 15.78
CA ASP A 10 -8.50 -6.35 16.60
C ASP A 10 -7.45 -7.26 17.27
N PRO A 11 -7.74 -7.89 18.42
CA PRO A 11 -6.80 -8.80 19.10
C PRO A 11 -6.28 -9.94 18.22
N ASP A 12 -7.07 -10.40 17.26
CA ASP A 12 -6.73 -11.49 16.33
C ASP A 12 -6.03 -11.00 15.04
N THR A 13 -5.71 -9.70 14.97
CA THR A 13 -5.03 -9.12 13.80
C THR A 13 -3.64 -9.73 13.64
N LYS A 14 -3.42 -10.37 12.50
CA LYS A 14 -2.10 -10.91 12.16
C LYS A 14 -1.10 -9.78 11.98
N LEU A 15 0.15 -10.02 12.36
CA LEU A 15 1.24 -9.07 12.18
C LEU A 15 2.27 -9.62 11.20
N ILE A 16 2.91 -8.73 10.45
CA ILE A 16 4.12 -9.03 9.66
C ILE A 16 5.19 -8.03 10.11
N GLY A 17 6.27 -8.52 10.73
CA GLY A 17 7.15 -7.66 11.53
C GLY A 17 6.36 -6.97 12.65
N ASN A 18 6.41 -5.63 12.69
CA ASN A 18 5.60 -4.83 13.60
C ASN A 18 4.43 -4.09 12.90
N MET A 19 4.05 -4.52 11.69
CA MET A 19 2.92 -3.96 10.95
C MET A 19 1.69 -4.87 11.05
N ALA A 20 0.51 -4.26 11.20
CA ALA A 20 -0.75 -4.97 11.18
C ALA A 20 -1.13 -5.39 9.75
N LEU A 21 -1.38 -6.68 9.54
CA LEU A 21 -1.90 -7.25 8.30
C LEU A 21 -3.43 -7.10 8.29
N LEU A 22 -3.88 -5.89 7.95
CA LEU A 22 -5.29 -5.57 7.88
C LEU A 22 -5.89 -6.06 6.54
N PRO A 23 -7.09 -6.68 6.57
CA PRO A 23 -7.75 -7.15 5.36
C PRO A 23 -8.22 -5.97 4.51
N ILE A 24 -7.83 -5.96 3.23
CA ILE A 24 -8.25 -4.96 2.25
C ILE A 24 -9.10 -5.62 1.17
N ARG A 25 -10.28 -5.02 0.89
CA ARG A 25 -11.10 -5.40 -0.26
C ARG A 25 -10.48 -4.78 -1.51
N SER A 26 -9.98 -5.62 -2.41
CA SER A 26 -9.38 -5.20 -3.68
C SER A 26 -10.03 -5.94 -4.85
N GLN A 27 -10.29 -5.22 -5.94
CA GLN A 27 -10.95 -5.73 -7.14
C GLN A 27 -9.97 -5.86 -8.33
N PHE A 28 -8.78 -6.41 -8.10
CA PHE A 28 -7.78 -6.60 -9.17
C PHE A 28 -8.25 -7.62 -10.22
N LYS A 29 -9.16 -7.21 -11.11
CA LYS A 29 -9.63 -7.84 -12.36
C LYS A 29 -10.74 -6.97 -13.01
N GLY A 30 -10.45 -6.30 -14.13
CA GLY A 30 -11.46 -5.58 -14.94
C GLY A 30 -10.83 -4.66 -16.01
N PRO A 31 -11.51 -4.37 -17.14
CA PRO A 31 -10.84 -3.92 -18.36
C PRO A 31 -10.78 -2.39 -18.52
N ALA A 32 -9.59 -1.93 -18.94
CA ALA A 32 -9.23 -0.59 -19.45
C ALA A 32 -9.05 0.54 -18.41
N PRO A 33 -7.81 0.79 -17.95
CA PRO A 33 -7.52 1.88 -17.03
C PRO A 33 -7.37 3.24 -17.73
N ARG A 34 -7.81 4.32 -17.06
CA ARG A 34 -7.47 5.73 -17.40
C ARG A 34 -5.95 5.93 -17.33
N GLU A 35 -5.40 6.96 -17.98
CA GLU A 35 -3.93 7.18 -18.04
C GLU A 35 -3.30 7.24 -16.63
N GLY A 36 -3.91 7.97 -15.69
CA GLY A 36 -3.48 8.01 -14.30
C GLY A 36 -3.55 6.66 -13.57
N GLU A 37 -4.50 5.78 -13.91
CA GLU A 37 -4.56 4.43 -13.33
C GLU A 37 -3.42 3.55 -13.84
N LYS A 38 -2.99 3.72 -15.10
CA LYS A 38 -1.82 3.00 -15.64
C LYS A 38 -0.53 3.42 -14.95
N GLU A 39 -0.37 4.71 -14.69
CA GLU A 39 0.78 5.24 -13.97
C GLU A 39 0.78 4.75 -12.51
N MET A 40 -0.37 4.82 -11.83
CA MET A 40 -0.50 4.31 -10.45
C MET A 40 -0.30 2.80 -10.37
N TYR A 41 -0.71 2.03 -11.38
CA TYR A 41 -0.41 0.61 -11.46
C TYR A 41 1.10 0.35 -11.62
N THR A 42 1.75 1.11 -12.50
CA THR A 42 3.19 1.03 -12.70
C THR A 42 3.93 1.35 -11.41
N LEU A 43 3.56 2.44 -10.73
CA LEU A 43 4.05 2.80 -9.40
C LEU A 43 3.72 1.74 -8.35
N GLY A 44 2.60 1.03 -8.45
CA GLY A 44 2.28 -0.06 -7.52
C GLY A 44 3.27 -1.23 -7.63
N ILE A 45 3.70 -1.55 -8.85
CA ILE A 45 4.61 -2.68 -9.14
C ILE A 45 6.07 -2.33 -8.90
N THR A 46 6.47 -1.06 -8.96
CA THR A 46 7.88 -0.69 -8.74
C THR A 46 8.41 -1.24 -7.42
N ASN A 47 9.70 -1.56 -7.41
CA ASN A 47 10.35 -2.15 -6.26
C ASN A 47 10.70 -1.04 -5.27
N PHE A 48 9.97 -0.99 -4.15
CA PHE A 48 10.22 -0.08 -3.04
C PHE A 48 11.02 -0.77 -1.94
N PRO A 49 11.91 -0.03 -1.27
CA PRO A 49 12.63 -0.57 -0.13
C PRO A 49 11.66 -0.91 1.00
N ILE A 50 11.89 -2.03 1.66
CA ILE A 50 11.12 -2.46 2.85
C ILE A 50 11.95 -2.24 4.14
N PRO A 51 11.33 -2.30 5.33
CA PRO A 51 12.06 -2.22 6.60
C PRO A 51 13.26 -3.17 6.65
N GLY A 52 14.43 -2.64 6.95
CA GLY A 52 15.73 -3.34 6.97
C GLY A 52 16.60 -3.11 5.74
N GLU A 53 16.06 -2.57 4.63
CA GLU A 53 16.83 -2.28 3.42
C GLU A 53 17.45 -0.87 3.45
N PRO A 54 18.63 -0.69 2.80
CA PRO A 54 19.18 0.64 2.57
C PRO A 54 18.22 1.43 1.67
N GLY A 55 17.84 2.64 2.12
CA GLY A 55 16.87 3.48 1.42
C GLY A 55 15.48 3.53 2.07
N PHE A 56 15.17 2.67 3.06
CA PHE A 56 13.96 2.82 3.86
C PHE A 56 14.20 3.84 5.00
N PRO A 57 13.52 5.01 5.01
CA PRO A 57 13.85 6.10 5.93
C PRO A 57 13.44 5.82 7.39
N LEU A 58 12.52 4.89 7.64
CA LEU A 58 11.91 4.67 8.96
C LEU A 58 12.37 3.35 9.63
N ASN A 59 13.59 2.91 9.34
CA ASN A 59 14.17 1.67 9.88
C ASN A 59 14.28 1.65 11.43
N ALA A 60 14.27 2.82 12.08
CA ALA A 60 14.27 2.90 13.55
C ALA A 60 12.90 2.59 14.18
N ILE A 61 11.82 2.67 13.40
CA ILE A 61 10.43 2.53 13.89
C ILE A 61 9.83 1.21 13.40
N TYR A 62 10.18 0.76 12.20
CA TYR A 62 9.68 -0.48 11.62
C TYR A 62 10.65 -1.64 11.78
N ALA A 63 10.12 -2.79 12.17
CA ALA A 63 10.88 -4.01 12.32
C ALA A 63 11.15 -4.63 10.94
N LYS A 64 12.41 -5.00 10.70
CA LYS A 64 12.79 -5.80 9.54
C LYS A 64 12.11 -7.19 9.59
N PRO A 65 11.79 -7.81 8.44
CA PRO A 65 11.26 -9.17 8.42
C PRO A 65 12.26 -10.14 9.06
N ALA A 66 11.75 -11.09 9.86
CA ALA A 66 12.61 -11.99 10.64
C ALA A 66 13.21 -13.12 9.78
N ASN A 67 12.51 -13.51 8.72
CA ASN A 67 12.87 -14.62 7.85
C ASN A 67 12.46 -14.33 6.39
N LYS A 68 12.95 -15.14 5.45
CA LYS A 68 12.68 -14.97 4.01
C LYS A 68 11.18 -15.06 3.66
N GLN A 69 10.42 -15.86 4.39
CA GLN A 69 8.99 -16.00 4.16
C GLN A 69 8.24 -14.70 4.55
N GLU A 70 8.56 -14.11 5.70
CA GLU A 70 8.02 -12.81 6.12
C GLU A 70 8.44 -11.69 5.18
N ASP A 71 9.67 -11.73 4.64
CA ASP A 71 10.13 -10.78 3.64
C ASP A 71 9.24 -10.80 2.39
N GLU A 72 9.01 -11.99 1.83
CA GLU A 72 8.14 -12.18 0.66
C GLU A 72 6.69 -11.75 0.95
N VAL A 73 6.16 -12.12 2.11
CA VAL A 73 4.79 -11.73 2.52
C VAL A 73 4.68 -10.22 2.73
N MET A 74 5.69 -9.58 3.35
CA MET A 74 5.71 -8.13 3.56
C MET A 74 5.76 -7.37 2.23
N ARG A 75 6.60 -7.82 1.28
CA ARG A 75 6.67 -7.22 -0.06
C ARG A 75 5.35 -7.35 -0.80
N ALA A 76 4.75 -8.54 -0.79
CA ALA A 76 3.46 -8.77 -1.42
C ALA A 76 2.36 -7.90 -0.78
N TYR A 77 2.34 -7.79 0.55
CA TYR A 77 1.35 -6.99 1.25
C TYR A 77 1.50 -5.48 0.95
N LEU A 78 2.72 -4.95 1.00
CA LEU A 78 2.98 -3.55 0.66
C LEU A 78 2.67 -3.25 -0.81
N GLN A 79 2.95 -4.19 -1.72
CA GLN A 79 2.54 -4.07 -3.12
C GLN A 79 1.02 -4.00 -3.28
N GLN A 80 0.29 -4.88 -2.59
CA GLN A 80 -1.16 -4.87 -2.59
C GLN A 80 -1.74 -3.54 -2.06
N LEU A 81 -1.16 -3.02 -0.96
CA LEU A 81 -1.53 -1.71 -0.41
C LEU A 81 -1.30 -0.57 -1.41
N ARG A 82 -0.17 -0.55 -2.11
CA ARG A 82 0.12 0.49 -3.12
C ARG A 82 -0.87 0.45 -4.28
N GLN A 83 -1.16 -0.74 -4.78
CA GLN A 83 -2.10 -0.95 -5.88
C GLN A 83 -3.52 -0.48 -5.51
N GLU A 84 -4.04 -0.92 -4.36
CA GLU A 84 -5.38 -0.55 -3.91
C GLU A 84 -5.49 0.93 -3.55
N THR A 85 -4.46 1.51 -2.91
CA THR A 85 -4.42 2.93 -2.59
C THR A 85 -4.37 3.77 -3.85
N GLY A 86 -3.54 3.39 -4.83
CA GLY A 86 -3.40 4.13 -6.08
C GLY A 86 -4.70 4.19 -6.87
N LEU A 87 -5.43 3.07 -6.95
CA LEU A 87 -6.73 3.02 -7.60
C LEU A 87 -7.74 3.96 -6.93
N ARG A 88 -7.89 3.88 -5.61
CA ARG A 88 -8.83 4.73 -4.86
C ARG A 88 -8.45 6.20 -4.91
N LEU A 89 -7.14 6.49 -4.97
CA LEU A 89 -6.65 7.86 -5.10
C LEU A 89 -7.07 8.46 -6.44
N CYS A 90 -6.97 7.71 -7.54
CA CYS A 90 -7.44 8.16 -8.85
C CYS A 90 -8.93 8.53 -8.82
N GLU A 91 -9.79 7.71 -8.19
CA GLU A 91 -11.22 8.03 -8.05
C GLU A 91 -11.51 9.32 -7.26
N LYS A 92 -10.57 9.74 -6.39
CA LYS A 92 -10.71 10.94 -5.56
C LYS A 92 -10.05 12.18 -6.15
N VAL A 93 -8.96 12.00 -6.90
CA VAL A 93 -8.14 13.10 -7.41
C VAL A 93 -8.64 13.59 -8.77
N PHE A 94 -9.16 12.69 -9.63
CA PHE A 94 -9.66 13.10 -10.94
C PHE A 94 -11.10 13.60 -10.85
N ASP A 95 -11.35 14.80 -11.37
CA ASP A 95 -12.70 15.35 -11.50
C ASP A 95 -13.48 14.55 -12.56
N PRO A 96 -14.67 14.01 -12.23
CA PRO A 96 -15.50 13.25 -13.17
C PRO A 96 -15.88 13.99 -14.46
N GLN A 97 -15.83 15.33 -14.47
CA GLN A 97 -16.27 16.14 -15.59
C GLN A 97 -15.17 16.45 -16.61
N ASN A 98 -13.91 16.53 -16.16
CA ASN A 98 -12.81 16.99 -17.01
C ASN A 98 -11.58 16.08 -17.00
N ASP A 99 -11.58 15.00 -16.21
CA ASP A 99 -10.48 14.04 -16.05
C ASP A 99 -9.12 14.71 -15.74
N LYS A 100 -9.15 15.90 -15.11
CA LYS A 100 -7.96 16.58 -14.60
C LYS A 100 -7.83 16.35 -13.10
N PRO A 101 -6.60 16.32 -12.56
CA PRO A 101 -6.36 16.38 -11.13
C PRO A 101 -6.97 17.66 -10.55
N SER A 102 -7.75 17.51 -9.48
CA SER A 102 -8.32 18.62 -8.69
C SER A 102 -7.28 19.35 -7.85
#